data_AF-A0A2W6VU99-F1
#
_entry.id   AF-A0A2W6VU99-F1
#
_cell.length_a   1.000
_cell.length_b   1.000
_cell.length_c   1.000
_cell.angle_alpha   90.00
_cell.angle_beta   90.00
_cell.angle_gamma   90.00
#
_symmetry.space_group_name_H-M   'P 1'
#
loop_
_entity.id
_entity.type
_entity.pdbx_description
1 polymer ?
#
loop_
_entity_poly.entity_id
_entity_poly.type
_entity_poly.pdbx_seq_one_letter_code
_entity_poly.pdbx_strand_id
1 'polypeptide(L)' 'MSQTTTHHALWVAYGSSGVVGTIRKDDEGYTVTMADADTVTGTYPSMEVAKSALYSHMRAGSDWPTFREH' A
#
# COMPACT_ATOMS: atom_id res chain seq x y z
N MET A 1 -23.21 15.83 -14.94
CA MET A 1 -21.74 15.73 -14.98
C MET A 1 -21.31 14.62 -14.04
N SER A 2 -21.39 13.36 -14.49
CA SER A 2 -20.89 12.21 -13.73
C SER A 2 -19.39 12.18 -13.88
N GLN A 3 -18.68 12.74 -12.91
CA GLN A 3 -17.26 12.47 -12.73
C GLN A 3 -17.18 10.96 -12.45
N THR A 4 -16.85 10.18 -13.47
CA THR A 4 -16.37 8.82 -13.29
C THR A 4 -15.03 8.98 -12.57
N THR A 5 -15.10 9.21 -11.26
CA THR A 5 -13.95 9.08 -10.39
C THR A 5 -13.56 7.63 -10.55
N THR A 6 -12.53 7.37 -11.35
CA THR A 6 -11.84 6.09 -11.32
C THR A 6 -11.41 5.93 -9.87
N HIS A 7 -12.24 5.23 -9.08
CA HIS A 7 -11.98 4.94 -7.69
C HIS A 7 -10.86 3.93 -7.68
N HIS A 8 -9.63 4.42 -7.86
CA HIS A 8 -8.43 3.69 -7.58
C HIS A 8 -8.47 3.37 -6.10
N ALA A 9 -8.91 2.15 -5.77
CA ALA A 9 -9.02 1.71 -4.41
C ALA A 9 -7.65 1.87 -3.72
N LEU A 10 -7.65 2.56 -2.59
CA LEU A 10 -6.45 2.87 -1.82
C LEU A 10 -6.54 2.12 -0.49
N TRP A 11 -5.52 1.33 -0.18
CA TRP A 11 -5.37 0.69 1.12
C TRP A 11 -4.24 1.34 1.87
N VAL A 12 -4.51 1.83 3.07
CA VAL A 12 -3.49 2.35 3.98
C VAL A 12 -3.04 1.22 4.90
N ALA A 13 -1.73 1.00 4.97
CA ALA A 13 -1.11 0.01 5.85
C ALA A 13 -0.78 0.64 7.19
N TYR A 14 -1.44 0.17 8.25
CA TYR A 14 -1.25 0.60 9.63
C TYR A 14 -0.41 -0.43 10.39
N GLY A 15 0.78 -0.02 10.83
CA GLY A 15 1.61 -0.75 11.77
C GLY A 15 1.39 -0.26 13.21
N SER A 16 2.14 -0.84 14.16
CA SER A 16 2.01 -0.54 15.60
C SER A 16 2.23 0.93 15.97
N SER A 17 3.00 1.67 15.17
CA SER A 17 3.34 3.08 15.43
C SER A 17 2.61 4.08 14.53
N GLY A 18 1.75 3.60 13.61
CA GLY A 18 1.04 4.47 12.66
C GLY A 18 1.06 3.93 11.24
N VAL A 19 0.90 4.83 10.26
CA VAL A 19 0.92 4.47 8.84
C VAL A 19 2.35 4.12 8.43
N VAL A 20 2.54 2.90 7.93
CA VAL A 20 3.84 2.41 7.44
C VAL A 20 3.94 2.45 5.92
N GLY A 21 2.80 2.56 5.24
CA GLY A 21 2.72 2.74 3.80
C GLY A 21 1.30 2.75 3.29
N THR A 22 1.16 2.87 1.98
CA THR A 22 -0.11 2.84 1.26
C THR A 22 0.04 1.97 0.01
N ILE A 23 -1.05 1.34 -0.39
CA ILE A 23 -1.16 0.54 -1.60
C ILE A 23 -2.27 1.16 -2.43
N ARG A 24 -1.96 1.61 -3.63
CA ARG A 24 -2.94 2.14 -4.58
C ARG A 24 -3.19 1.10 -5.67
N LYS A 25 -4.44 0.80 -5.97
CA LYS A 25 -4.79 0.03 -7.17
C LYS A 25 -4.81 0.93 -8.38
N ASP A 26 -3.92 0.65 -9.30
CA ASP A 26 -3.85 1.24 -10.63
C ASP A 26 -4.45 0.28 -11.68
N ASP A 27 -4.51 0.70 -12.94
CA ASP A 27 -4.96 -0.15 -14.05
C ASP A 27 -3.94 -1.28 -14.32
N GLU A 28 -2.64 -0.96 -14.18
CA GLU A 28 -1.53 -1.91 -14.36
C GLU A 28 -1.28 -2.82 -13.13
N GLY A 29 -1.85 -2.52 -11.96
CA GLY A 29 -1.66 -3.34 -10.76
C GLY A 29 -1.78 -2.60 -9.43
N TYR A 30 -0.91 -2.93 -8.48
CA TYR A 30 -0.90 -2.43 -7.10
C TYR A 30 0.42 -1.70 -6.81
N THR A 31 0.34 -0.39 -6.71
CA THR A 31 1.48 0.48 -6.43
C THR A 31 1.65 0.63 -4.93
N VAL A 32 2.82 0.26 -4.40
CA VAL A 32 3.16 0.38 -2.98
C VAL A 32 4.01 1.62 -2.76
N THR A 33 3.62 2.45 -1.81
CA THR A 33 4.37 3.62 -1.37
C THR A 33 4.57 3.53 0.13
N MET A 34 5.83 3.45 0.60
CA MET A 34 6.12 3.42 2.04
C MET A 34 5.94 4.81 2.64
N ALA A 35 5.61 4.89 3.93
CA ALA A 35 5.47 6.18 4.60
C ALA A 35 6.83 6.88 4.83
N ASP A 36 7.92 6.10 4.92
CA ASP A 36 9.29 6.60 5.07
C ASP A 36 9.93 6.95 3.72
N ALA A 37 9.46 6.32 2.64
CA ALA A 37 9.90 6.63 1.29
C ALA A 37 8.88 7.54 0.62
N ASP A 38 9.24 8.80 0.38
CA ASP A 38 8.46 9.74 -0.44
C ASP A 38 8.39 9.31 -1.94
N THR A 39 8.65 8.04 -2.23
CA THR A 39 8.73 7.44 -3.55
C THR A 39 8.11 6.04 -3.52
N VAL A 40 7.43 5.71 -4.62
CA VAL A 40 6.87 4.38 -4.88
C VAL A 40 7.96 3.32 -4.74
N THR A 41 7.75 2.37 -3.83
CA THR A 41 8.67 1.25 -3.58
C THR A 41 8.60 0.23 -4.71
N GLY A 42 7.44 0.09 -5.34
CA GLY A 42 7.27 -0.73 -6.53
C GLY A 42 5.81 -0.90 -6.93
N THR A 43 5.59 -1.33 -8.16
CA THR A 43 4.28 -1.74 -8.67
C THR A 43 4.25 -3.25 -8.77
N TYR A 44 3.22 -3.86 -8.20
CA TYR A 44 3.07 -5.31 -8.12
C TYR A 44 1.78 -5.75 -8.82
N PRO A 45 1.77 -6.91 -9.48
CA PRO A 45 0.59 -7.39 -10.20
C PRO A 45 -0.55 -7.84 -9.27
N SER A 46 -0.28 -8.03 -7.97
CA SER A 46 -1.27 -8.56 -7.02
C SER A 46 -1.11 -7.95 -5.63
N MET A 47 -2.25 -7.80 -4.94
CA MET A 47 -2.30 -7.24 -3.60
C MET A 47 -1.45 -8.05 -2.60
N GLU A 48 -1.43 -9.37 -2.69
CA GLU A 48 -0.65 -10.21 -1.76
C GLU A 48 0.86 -9.98 -1.88
N VAL A 49 1.36 -9.77 -3.10
CA VAL A 49 2.77 -9.43 -3.36
C VAL A 49 3.06 -8.03 -2.82
N ALA A 50 2.16 -7.07 -3.05
CA ALA A 50 2.27 -5.72 -2.51
C ALA A 50 2.33 -5.70 -0.97
N LYS A 51 1.46 -6.47 -0.30
CA LYS A 51 1.45 -6.62 1.16
C LYS A 51 2.73 -7.24 1.68
N SER A 52 3.20 -8.31 1.02
CA SER A 52 4.45 -9.00 1.40
C SER A 52 5.68 -8.12 1.20
N ALA A 53 5.73 -7.36 0.11
CA ALA A 53 6.81 -6.42 -0.17
C ALA A 53 6.86 -5.27 0.85
N LEU A 54 5.69 -4.74 1.21
CA LEU A 54 5.56 -3.74 2.27
C LEU A 54 6.04 -4.30 3.61
N TYR A 55 5.60 -5.51 3.99
CA TYR A 55 6.05 -6.17 5.22
C TYR A 55 7.57 -6.43 5.21
N SER A 56 8.14 -6.85 4.09
CA SER A 56 9.59 -7.07 3.94
C SER A 56 10.41 -5.79 4.08
N HIS A 57 9.83 -4.61 3.83
CA HIS A 57 10.49 -3.32 4.06
C HIS A 57 10.34 -2.82 5.50
N MET A 58 9.47 -3.42 6.30
CA MET A 58 9.35 -3.06 7.71
C MET A 58 10.56 -3.54 8.51
N ARG A 59 10.83 -2.87 9.63
CA ARG A 59 11.90 -3.30 10.56
C ARG A 59 11.64 -4.72 11.03
N ALA A 60 12.70 -5.53 11.08
CA ALA A 60 12.67 -6.86 11.67
C ALA A 60 12.05 -6.82 13.07
N GLY A 61 11.04 -7.65 13.30
CA GLY A 61 10.24 -7.65 14.54
C GLY A 61 8.98 -6.77 14.50
N SER A 62 8.70 -6.09 13.38
CA SER A 62 7.40 -5.44 13.18
C SER A 62 6.31 -6.47 12.95
N ASP A 63 5.14 -6.19 13.52
CA ASP A 63 3.95 -7.02 13.32
C ASP A 63 3.35 -6.83 11.92
N TRP A 64 2.50 -7.77 11.51
CA TRP A 64 1.86 -7.68 10.20
C TRP A 64 0.91 -6.47 10.16
N PRO A 65 1.10 -5.52 9.22
CA PRO A 65 0.30 -4.31 9.20
C PRO A 65 -1.13 -4.61 8.79
N THR A 66 -2.07 -3.83 9.34
CA THR A 66 -3.47 -3.90 8.95
C THR A 66 -3.69 -3.01 7.75
N PHE A 67 -4.22 -3.58 6.66
CA PHE A 67 -4.55 -2.84 5.45
C PHE A 67 -6.00 -2.42 5.50
N ARG A 68 -6.26 -1.11 5.48
CA ARG A 68 -7.62 -0.56 5.50
C ARG A 68 -7.89 0.25 4.24
N GLU A 69 -8.96 -0.10 3.55
CA GLU A 69 -9.44 0.65 2.38
C GLU A 69 -9.96 2.03 2.81
N HIS A 70 -9.63 3.07 2.03
CA HIS A 70 -9.98 4.45 2.29
C HIS A 70 -10.51 5.14 1.03
#